data_AF-A0A7R8WXD3-F1
#
_entry.id   AF-A0A7R8WXD3-F1
#
_cell.length_a   1.000
_cell.length_b   1.000
_cell.length_c   1.000
_cell.angle_alpha   90.00
_cell.angle_beta   90.00
_cell.angle_gamma   90.00
#
_symmetry.space_group_name_H-M   'P 1'
#
loop_
_entity.id
_entity.type
_entity.pdbx_description
1 polymer ?
#
loop_
_entity_poly.entity_id
_entity_poly.type
_entity_poly.pdbx_seq_one_letter_code
_entity_poly.pdbx_strand_id
1 'polypeptide(L)'
;MACGGTDAPVETADPVIEEPITQTETTTEVSDEVAEIVIEANDQMKYNLSEINVKAGQQVKLTLKHVGEMKLEVMGHNWVLLKPEAVTEDFAIAAIQAKETGYIPEKYKDW
;
A
#
# COMPACT_ATOMS: atom_id res chain seq x y z
N MET A 1 2.22 15.64 -58.33
CA MET A 1 3.64 16.01 -58.52
C MET A 1 4.14 16.41 -57.13
N ALA A 2 5.04 15.77 -56.39
CA ALA A 2 5.91 14.59 -56.50
C ALA A 2 6.07 14.07 -55.05
N CYS A 3 5.79 12.80 -54.70
CA CYS A 3 6.67 11.62 -54.73
C CYS A 3 8.09 11.82 -54.15
N GLY A 4 8.39 11.07 -53.07
CA GLY A 4 9.66 10.34 -52.97
C GLY A 4 10.50 10.62 -51.74
N GLY A 5 10.58 9.64 -50.83
CA GLY A 5 11.59 9.64 -49.76
C GLY A 5 11.34 8.64 -48.64
N THR A 6 11.19 7.36 -48.97
CA THR A 6 11.26 6.22 -48.05
C THR A 6 12.63 6.15 -47.37
N ASP A 7 12.67 5.98 -46.05
CA ASP A 7 13.65 5.12 -45.38
C ASP A 7 13.16 4.78 -43.96
N ALA A 8 12.82 3.51 -43.77
CA ALA A 8 12.85 2.84 -42.48
C ALA A 8 13.88 1.72 -42.62
N PRO A 9 14.75 1.54 -41.61
CA PRO A 9 14.82 0.19 -41.05
C PRO A 9 15.01 0.14 -39.53
N VAL A 10 14.33 -0.86 -38.95
CA VAL A 10 14.85 -1.80 -37.95
C VAL A 10 14.95 -1.33 -36.49
N GLU A 11 13.95 -1.79 -35.73
CA GLU A 11 14.08 -2.60 -34.51
C GLU A 11 15.51 -2.76 -33.93
N THR A 12 15.75 -2.09 -32.81
CA THR A 12 16.61 -2.63 -31.76
C THR A 12 15.83 -2.54 -30.45
N ALA A 13 15.37 -3.70 -30.00
CA ALA A 13 15.00 -3.93 -28.62
C ALA A 13 16.24 -3.75 -27.76
N ASP A 14 16.25 -2.72 -26.90
CA ASP A 14 17.20 -2.62 -25.82
C ASP A 14 16.61 -3.25 -24.54
N PRO A 15 17.40 -4.05 -23.81
CA PRO A 15 16.91 -4.98 -22.81
C PRO A 15 16.49 -4.27 -21.51
N VAL A 16 15.34 -4.68 -20.99
CA VAL A 16 14.94 -4.48 -19.60
C VAL A 16 15.99 -5.17 -18.72
N ILE A 17 16.82 -4.37 -18.06
CA ILE A 17 17.67 -4.83 -16.95
C ILE A 17 16.76 -4.90 -15.73
N GLU A 18 16.23 -6.09 -15.45
CA GLU A 18 15.69 -6.45 -14.14
C GLU A 18 16.85 -6.48 -13.15
N GLU A 19 16.97 -5.44 -12.33
CA GLU A 19 17.72 -5.54 -11.09
C GLU A 19 16.92 -6.40 -10.10
N PRO A 20 17.51 -7.46 -9.51
CA PRO A 20 16.85 -8.19 -8.45
C PRO A 20 16.81 -7.29 -7.20
N ILE A 21 15.63 -6.75 -6.91
CA ILE A 21 15.37 -6.10 -5.62
C ILE A 21 15.40 -7.16 -4.52
N THR A 22 16.55 -7.23 -3.85
CA THR A 22 16.76 -7.98 -2.61
C THR A 22 15.71 -7.56 -1.59
N GLN A 23 14.76 -8.46 -1.34
CA GLN A 23 13.78 -8.39 -0.28
C GLN A 23 14.51 -8.42 1.06
N THR A 24 14.63 -7.26 1.70
CA THR A 24 15.01 -7.17 3.11
C THR A 24 13.85 -7.69 3.94
N GLU A 25 13.93 -8.97 4.33
CA GLU A 25 13.09 -9.56 5.37
C GLU A 25 13.21 -8.71 6.63
N THR A 26 12.17 -7.94 6.93
CA THR A 26 12.02 -7.32 8.24
C THR A 26 11.47 -8.40 9.15
N THR A 27 12.36 -8.99 9.95
CA THR A 27 12.01 -9.96 11.00
C THR A 27 11.02 -9.33 11.96
N THR A 28 9.77 -9.75 11.84
CA THR A 28 8.76 -9.64 12.88
C THR A 28 9.25 -10.46 14.08
N GLU A 29 9.66 -9.83 15.17
CA GLU A 29 9.87 -10.55 16.43
C GLU A 29 8.51 -11.00 16.95
N VAL A 30 8.23 -12.29 16.78
CA VAL A 30 7.00 -12.93 17.22
C VAL A 30 7.26 -13.48 18.62
N SER A 31 6.81 -12.77 19.66
CA SER A 31 6.51 -13.46 20.91
C SER A 31 5.38 -14.45 20.63
N ASP A 32 5.43 -15.67 21.15
CA ASP A 32 4.51 -16.75 20.74
C ASP A 32 3.00 -16.42 20.94
N GLU A 33 2.66 -15.39 21.71
CA GLU A 33 1.28 -14.96 21.98
C GLU A 33 0.85 -13.69 21.23
N VAL A 34 1.78 -12.75 20.97
CA VAL A 34 1.47 -11.46 20.33
C VAL A 34 2.37 -11.23 19.11
N ALA A 35 1.74 -11.00 17.95
CA ALA A 35 2.41 -10.55 16.74
C ALA A 35 2.51 -9.01 16.77
N GLU A 36 3.72 -8.49 16.93
CA GLU A 36 3.99 -7.06 16.81
C GLU A 36 4.33 -6.72 15.35
N ILE A 37 3.51 -5.87 14.72
CA ILE A 37 3.68 -5.48 13.32
C ILE A 37 3.87 -3.97 13.26
N VAL A 38 4.94 -3.53 12.60
CA VAL A 38 5.21 -2.11 12.35
C VAL A 38 5.09 -1.84 10.87
N ILE A 39 4.14 -0.97 10.50
CA ILE A 39 3.96 -0.49 9.13
C ILE A 39 4.49 0.93 9.09
N GLU A 40 5.37 1.20 8.14
CA GLU A 40 5.84 2.54 7.83
C GLU A 40 5.14 3.05 6.56
N ALA A 41 4.63 4.28 6.61
CA ALA A 41 3.99 4.95 5.49
C ALA A 41 4.72 6.25 5.16
N ASN A 42 4.97 6.51 3.88
CA ASN A 42 5.79 7.63 3.44
C ASN A 42 5.04 8.66 2.58
N ASP A 43 5.72 9.75 2.27
CA ASP A 43 5.19 10.85 1.45
C ASP A 43 4.93 10.49 -0.02
N GLN A 44 5.31 9.28 -0.45
CA GLN A 44 5.08 8.76 -1.79
C GLN A 44 3.84 7.85 -1.87
N MET A 45 2.97 7.88 -0.85
CA MET A 45 1.77 7.03 -0.75
C MET A 45 2.08 5.53 -0.75
N LYS A 46 3.18 5.13 -0.11
CA LYS A 46 3.58 3.72 -0.02
C LYS A 46 3.70 3.26 1.42
N TYR A 47 3.23 2.04 1.67
CA TYR A 47 3.60 1.26 2.84
C TYR A 47 4.88 0.46 2.55
N ASN A 48 5.67 0.18 3.59
CA ASN A 48 6.85 -0.70 3.51
C ASN A 48 6.48 -2.18 3.36
N LEU A 49 5.31 -2.60 3.83
CA LEU A 49 4.82 -3.97 3.77
C LEU A 49 3.65 -4.11 2.79
N SER A 50 3.70 -5.15 1.95
CA SER A 50 2.59 -5.55 1.08
C SER A 50 1.75 -6.70 1.64
N GLU A 51 2.28 -7.44 2.61
CA GLU A 51 1.66 -8.62 3.19
C GLU A 51 1.99 -8.73 4.68
N ILE A 52 1.03 -9.24 5.46
CA ILE A 52 1.16 -9.49 6.89
C ILE A 52 0.71 -10.93 7.15
N ASN A 53 1.60 -11.75 7.70
CA ASN A 53 1.32 -13.14 8.05
C ASN A 53 1.27 -13.31 9.56
N VAL A 54 0.16 -13.84 10.09
CA VAL A 54 -0.05 -14.08 11.53
C VAL A 54 -0.65 -15.46 11.75
N LYS A 55 -0.40 -16.05 12.92
CA LYS A 55 -0.98 -17.35 13.28
C LYS A 55 -2.44 -17.18 13.70
N ALA A 56 -3.27 -18.18 13.42
CA ALA A 56 -4.64 -18.21 13.89
C ALA A 56 -4.70 -18.15 15.43
N GLY A 57 -5.57 -17.32 15.98
CA GLY A 57 -5.72 -17.12 17.43
C GLY A 57 -4.67 -16.22 18.07
N GLN A 58 -3.70 -15.72 17.30
CA GLN A 58 -2.67 -14.82 17.80
C GLN A 58 -3.23 -13.39 17.97
N GLN A 59 -2.86 -12.73 19.06
CA GLN A 59 -3.19 -11.32 19.22
C GLN A 59 -2.25 -10.47 18.35
N VAL A 60 -2.81 -9.51 17.61
CA VAL A 60 -2.04 -8.62 16.73
C VAL A 60 -1.95 -7.23 17.33
N LYS A 61 -0.73 -6.71 17.45
CA LYS A 61 -0.45 -5.33 17.83
C LYS A 61 0.19 -4.63 16.64
N LEU A 62 -0.61 -3.82 15.94
CA LEU A 62 -0.18 -3.09 14.76
C LEU A 62 0.16 -1.63 15.12
N THR A 63 1.35 -1.20 14.74
CA THR A 63 1.79 0.20 14.85
C THR A 63 1.98 0.76 13.45
N LEU A 64 1.21 1.80 13.10
CA LEU A 64 1.42 2.57 11.89
C LEU A 64 2.29 3.79 12.22
N LYS A 65 3.39 3.95 11.50
CA LYS A 65 4.35 5.05 11.65
C LYS A 65 4.44 5.84 10.34
N HIS A 66 4.13 7.13 10.40
CA HIS A 66 4.40 8.03 9.28
C HIS A 66 5.88 8.42 9.31
N VAL A 67 6.61 8.14 8.22
CA VAL A 67 8.05 8.41 8.08
C VAL A 67 8.37 9.54 7.10
N GLY A 68 7.34 10.20 6.56
CA GLY A 68 7.49 11.40 5.75
C GLY A 68 7.57 12.67 6.58
N GLU A 69 7.68 13.80 5.89
CA GLU A 69 7.78 15.14 6.47
C GLU A 69 6.50 15.96 6.26
N MET A 70 5.62 15.52 5.36
CA MET A 70 4.36 16.22 5.09
C MET A 70 3.36 16.08 6.23
N LYS A 71 2.53 17.11 6.39
CA LYS A 71 1.50 17.18 7.43
C LYS A 71 0.36 16.19 7.17
N LEU A 72 -0.33 15.80 8.25
CA LEU A 72 -1.47 14.88 8.23
C LEU A 72 -2.59 15.33 7.27
N GLU A 73 -2.88 16.63 7.21
CA GLU A 73 -3.98 17.16 6.38
C GLU A 73 -3.70 17.06 4.88
N VAL A 74 -2.43 16.90 4.51
CA VAL A 74 -1.98 16.80 3.11
C VAL A 74 -1.69 15.34 2.77
N MET A 75 -0.84 14.67 3.53
CA MET A 75 -0.35 13.31 3.26
C MET A 75 -0.45 12.38 4.48
N GLY A 76 -1.60 12.42 5.16
CA GLY A 76 -1.91 11.50 6.24
C GLY A 76 -2.22 10.10 5.73
N HIS A 77 -1.77 9.09 6.48
CA HIS A 77 -2.07 7.68 6.24
C HIS A 77 -2.87 7.12 7.40
N ASN A 78 -3.81 6.24 7.09
CA ASN A 78 -4.48 5.38 8.08
C ASN A 78 -4.20 3.91 7.73
N TRP A 79 -4.76 2.98 8.51
CA TRP A 79 -4.74 1.56 8.16
C TRP A 79 -6.10 0.98 8.56
N VAL A 80 -6.70 0.22 7.65
CA VAL A 80 -8.03 -0.37 7.84
C VAL A 80 -7.97 -1.83 7.47
N LEU A 81 -8.49 -2.68 8.36
CA LEU A 81 -8.72 -4.09 8.08
C LEU A 81 -10.15 -4.29 7.64
N LEU A 82 -10.35 -4.89 6.47
CA LEU A 82 -11.66 -5.24 5.95
C LEU A 82 -11.85 -6.76 5.96
N LYS A 83 -13.10 -7.19 6.09
CA LYS A 83 -13.44 -8.60 5.89
C LYS A 83 -13.17 -9.01 4.44
N PRO A 84 -12.82 -10.27 4.17
CA PRO A 84 -12.53 -10.74 2.80
C PRO A 84 -13.64 -10.48 1.79
N GLU A 85 -14.90 -10.48 2.23
CA GLU A 85 -16.09 -10.24 1.40
C GLU A 85 -16.41 -8.75 1.17
N ALA A 86 -15.65 -7.83 1.78
CA ALA A 86 -15.87 -6.41 1.62
C ALA A 86 -15.54 -5.93 0.21
N VAL A 87 -16.41 -5.09 -0.36
CA VAL A 87 -16.12 -4.38 -1.61
C VAL A 87 -15.26 -3.16 -1.28
N THR A 88 -13.99 -3.21 -1.63
CA THR A 88 -13.00 -2.16 -1.31
C THR A 88 -13.36 -0.80 -1.94
N GLU A 89 -13.92 -0.81 -3.15
CA GLU A 89 -14.36 0.40 -3.84
C GLU A 89 -15.51 1.11 -3.10
N ASP A 90 -16.51 0.36 -2.64
CA ASP A 90 -17.62 0.91 -1.85
C ASP A 90 -17.13 1.55 -0.55
N PHE A 91 -16.17 0.88 0.12
CA PHE A 91 -15.53 1.44 1.31
C PHE A 91 -14.79 2.73 0.97
N ALA A 92 -13.98 2.74 -0.09
CA ALA A 92 -13.20 3.91 -0.49
C ALA A 92 -14.09 5.12 -0.84
N ILE A 93 -15.19 4.91 -1.57
CA ILE A 93 -16.15 5.97 -1.91
C ILE A 93 -16.77 6.57 -0.64
N ALA A 94 -17.18 5.72 0.30
CA ALA A 94 -17.73 6.17 1.57
C ALA A 94 -16.66 6.88 2.43
N ALA A 95 -15.42 6.38 2.43
CA ALA A 95 -14.29 6.89 3.21
C ALA A 95 -13.96 8.33 2.86
N ILE A 96 -13.97 8.69 1.57
CA ILE A 96 -13.70 10.06 1.08
C ILE A 96 -14.62 11.10 1.73
N GLN A 97 -15.85 10.71 2.07
CA GLN A 97 -16.83 11.59 2.70
C GLN A 97 -16.65 11.70 4.22
N ALA A 98 -15.89 10.80 4.83
CA ALA A 98 -15.76 10.61 6.27
C ALA A 98 -14.51 11.28 6.87
N LYS A 99 -14.12 12.46 6.37
CA LYS A 99 -12.89 13.16 6.79
C LYS A 99 -12.84 13.42 8.30
N GLU A 100 -13.96 13.85 8.89
CA GLU A 100 -14.08 14.14 10.32
C GLU A 100 -13.85 12.91 11.21
N THR A 101 -14.04 11.70 10.68
CA THR A 101 -13.83 10.43 11.38
C THR A 101 -12.57 9.70 10.91
N GLY A 102 -11.60 10.44 10.34
CA GLY A 102 -10.33 9.86 9.89
C GLY A 102 -10.46 8.96 8.66
N TYR A 103 -11.43 9.27 7.79
CA TYR A 103 -11.81 8.49 6.62
C TYR A 103 -12.38 7.10 6.95
N ILE A 104 -12.96 6.94 8.15
CA ILE A 104 -13.66 5.72 8.57
C ILE A 104 -15.16 6.00 8.61
N PRO A 105 -15.96 5.56 7.62
CA PRO A 105 -17.39 5.83 7.60
C PRO A 105 -18.09 5.07 8.72
N GLU A 106 -19.10 5.68 9.33
CA GLU A 106 -19.81 5.09 10.48
C GLU A 106 -20.46 3.74 10.18
N LYS A 107 -20.91 3.55 8.94
CA LYS A 107 -21.46 2.27 8.44
C LYS A 107 -20.51 1.08 8.65
N TYR A 108 -19.20 1.33 8.72
CA TYR A 108 -18.15 0.31 8.82
C TYR A 108 -17.45 0.29 10.18
N LYS A 109 -17.90 1.10 11.17
CA LYS A 109 -17.27 1.16 12.50
C LYS A 109 -17.42 -0.13 13.32
N ASP A 110 -18.50 -0.87 13.11
CA ASP A 110 -18.87 -2.03 13.92
C ASP A 110 -18.66 -3.37 13.20
N TRP A 111 -17.82 -3.38 12.16
CA TRP A 111 -17.56 -4.58 11.36
C TRP A 111 -16.64 -5.58 12.04
#